data_AF-V9DS61-F1
#
_entry.id   AF-V9DS61-F1
#
_cell.length_a   1.000
_cell.length_b   1.000
_cell.length_c   1.000
_cell.angle_alpha   90.00
_cell.angle_beta   90.00
_cell.angle_gamma   90.00
#
_symmetry.space_group_name_H-M   'P 1'
#
loop_
_entity.id
_entity.type
_entity.pdbx_description
1 polymer ?
#
loop_
_entity_poly.entity_id
_entity_poly.type
_entity_poly.pdbx_seq_one_letter_code
_entity_poly.pdbx_strand_id
1 'polypeptide(L)'
;MGSYLCDPDNTFSKCAKPRNESTTPKSNAMKPFNYQMDAISSNWPIHFGAYTGYLDYQVEWVTGENGYVRWQLHGEPLFEVTTESIVSVPQNSKKTNPQKIMIEEPLYVIFNVALSSSWGATPPNPGKECRGDGKDPVTNKICDAFPMYMKIDYIRLYQDLAGDLEADNYMQVGCDPASHPTKEWIEGHIDEYEDDDNKWEEVAGKAFCKTSDDCTIGGTLSRTALKTGKCVNKRCECLYHSWGGPRCTTAISGSSSSESGMMSKTYGPPMEASVALAVVACLLSATSVYMAIKKSARQSKVAMAALDAERKAAANAESGPVSETSSNRGSHLAAVSKDNYRQNFV
;
A
#
# COMPACT_ATOMS: atom_id res chain seq x y z
N MET A 1 -1.52 -25.93 32.38
CA MET A 1 -2.16 -26.36 31.12
C MET A 1 -2.92 -25.17 30.59
N GLY A 2 -2.65 -24.75 29.35
CA GLY A 2 -3.20 -23.53 28.76
C GLY A 2 -4.74 -23.47 28.74
N SER A 3 -5.27 -22.27 28.53
CA SER A 3 -6.70 -21.97 28.53
C SER A 3 -7.39 -22.44 27.25
N TYR A 4 -8.62 -22.93 27.38
CA TYR A 4 -9.43 -23.30 26.22
C TYR A 4 -10.30 -22.11 25.82
N LEU A 5 -10.07 -21.58 24.62
CA LEU A 5 -10.83 -20.47 24.04
C LEU A 5 -11.99 -21.04 23.22
N CYS A 6 -13.17 -20.48 23.40
CA CYS A 6 -14.37 -20.91 22.70
C CYS A 6 -15.21 -19.72 22.28
N ASP A 7 -15.92 -19.87 21.15
CA ASP A 7 -17.00 -18.98 20.78
C ASP A 7 -18.15 -19.05 21.82
N PRO A 8 -18.99 -18.01 21.94
CA PRO A 8 -20.09 -17.96 22.91
C PRO A 8 -21.14 -19.07 22.74
N ASP A 9 -21.26 -19.65 21.55
CA ASP A 9 -22.25 -20.68 21.24
C ASP A 9 -21.71 -22.11 21.41
N ASN A 10 -20.45 -22.24 21.82
CA ASN A 10 -19.76 -23.52 21.94
C ASN A 10 -20.23 -24.34 23.13
N THR A 11 -20.39 -25.65 22.92
CA THR A 11 -20.92 -26.59 23.93
C THR A 11 -19.86 -27.54 24.46
N PHE A 12 -18.62 -27.37 24.02
CA PHE A 12 -17.54 -28.25 24.39
C PHE A 12 -17.19 -28.13 25.88
N SER A 13 -17.02 -29.28 26.53
CA SER A 13 -16.87 -29.36 27.99
C SER A 13 -15.61 -28.68 28.55
N LYS A 14 -14.59 -28.45 27.71
CA LYS A 14 -13.38 -27.73 28.13
C LYS A 14 -13.51 -26.21 28.06
N CYS A 15 -14.57 -25.67 27.45
CA CYS A 15 -14.82 -24.23 27.46
C CYS A 15 -15.02 -23.75 28.90
N ALA A 16 -14.57 -22.53 29.21
CA ALA A 16 -14.74 -21.96 30.56
C ALA A 16 -16.24 -21.81 30.94
N LYS A 17 -17.10 -21.52 29.96
CA LYS A 17 -18.56 -21.44 30.10
C LYS A 17 -19.23 -22.07 28.87
N PRO A 18 -19.35 -23.41 28.79
CA PRO A 18 -20.01 -24.06 27.67
C PRO A 18 -21.49 -23.67 27.64
N ARG A 19 -22.01 -23.34 26.45
CA ARG A 19 -23.43 -23.06 26.25
C ARG A 19 -24.25 -24.32 26.55
N ASN A 20 -25.36 -24.14 27.26
CA ASN A 20 -26.34 -25.21 27.44
C ASN A 20 -27.35 -25.17 26.29
N GLU A 21 -27.29 -26.17 25.41
CA GLU A 21 -28.16 -26.24 24.23
C GLU A 21 -29.64 -26.38 24.56
N SER A 22 -29.97 -26.94 25.73
CA SER A 22 -31.35 -27.17 26.14
C SER A 22 -32.02 -25.90 26.65
N THR A 23 -31.27 -24.90 27.09
CA THR A 23 -31.81 -23.69 27.71
C THR A 23 -31.47 -22.41 26.97
N THR A 24 -30.40 -22.41 26.17
CA THR A 24 -29.84 -21.20 25.57
C THR A 24 -29.72 -21.38 24.05
N PRO A 25 -30.51 -20.66 23.24
CA PRO A 25 -30.38 -20.68 21.78
C PRO A 25 -29.05 -20.06 21.34
N LYS A 26 -28.61 -20.36 20.11
CA LYS A 26 -27.40 -19.78 19.53
C LYS A 26 -27.57 -18.29 19.30
N SER A 27 -26.57 -17.52 19.71
CA SER A 27 -26.47 -16.09 19.44
C SER A 27 -26.07 -15.80 17.99
N ASN A 28 -25.31 -16.70 17.36
CA ASN A 28 -24.64 -16.53 16.06
C ASN A 28 -23.82 -15.24 15.98
N ALA A 29 -23.24 -14.80 17.11
CA ALA A 29 -22.46 -13.57 17.17
C ALA A 29 -21.17 -13.64 16.35
N MET A 30 -20.65 -14.86 16.07
CA MET A 30 -19.43 -15.07 15.32
C MET A 30 -19.35 -16.48 14.73
N LYS A 31 -18.40 -16.70 13.80
CA LYS A 31 -18.08 -18.03 13.26
C LYS A 31 -17.68 -18.98 14.41
N PRO A 32 -18.18 -20.23 14.44
CA PRO A 32 -17.86 -21.16 15.51
C PRO A 32 -16.36 -21.47 15.59
N PHE A 33 -15.80 -21.47 16.81
CA PHE A 33 -14.43 -21.89 17.04
C PHE A 33 -14.26 -22.48 18.45
N ASN A 34 -13.37 -23.45 18.58
CA ASN A 34 -12.79 -23.81 19.87
C ASN A 34 -11.35 -24.30 19.69
N TYR A 35 -10.45 -23.82 20.54
CA TYR A 35 -9.06 -24.25 20.51
C TYR A 35 -8.40 -24.03 21.86
N GLN A 36 -7.31 -24.76 22.09
CA GLN A 36 -6.49 -24.57 23.29
C GLN A 36 -5.40 -23.56 23.00
N MET A 37 -5.38 -22.46 23.76
CA MET A 37 -4.27 -21.52 23.79
C MET A 37 -3.36 -21.85 24.96
N ASP A 38 -2.07 -21.60 24.79
CA ASP A 38 -1.10 -21.62 25.86
C ASP A 38 -0.22 -20.38 25.77
N ALA A 39 0.24 -19.89 26.92
CA ALA A 39 1.06 -18.70 27.00
C ALA A 39 2.24 -18.96 27.95
N ILE A 40 3.42 -18.51 27.53
CA ILE A 40 4.59 -18.48 28.39
C ILE A 40 4.64 -17.09 29.02
N SER A 41 4.71 -17.05 30.34
CA SER A 41 4.86 -15.80 31.09
C SER A 41 5.89 -15.98 32.19
N SER A 42 6.63 -14.90 32.46
CA SER A 42 7.58 -14.84 33.57
C SER A 42 7.30 -13.56 34.35
N ASN A 43 7.16 -13.69 35.66
CA ASN A 43 6.97 -12.57 36.56
C ASN A 43 8.30 -12.26 37.24
N TRP A 44 8.78 -11.03 37.07
CA TRP A 44 9.99 -10.56 37.72
C TRP A 44 9.67 -9.49 38.77
N PRO A 45 9.98 -9.70 40.06
CA PRO A 45 9.74 -8.70 41.08
C PRO A 45 10.67 -7.50 40.87
N ILE A 46 10.11 -6.29 40.92
CA ILE A 46 10.87 -5.05 40.75
C ILE A 46 11.50 -4.60 42.06
N HIS A 47 12.77 -4.19 42.00
CA HIS A 47 13.50 -3.63 43.13
C HIS A 47 13.03 -2.19 43.44
N PHE A 48 13.17 -1.73 44.68
CA PHE A 48 12.78 -0.37 45.10
C PHE A 48 13.45 0.75 44.26
N GLY A 49 14.63 0.47 43.70
CA GLY A 49 15.32 1.38 42.78
C GLY A 49 14.48 1.82 41.58
N ALA A 50 13.57 0.97 41.08
CA ALA A 50 12.66 1.30 39.99
C ALA A 50 11.69 2.46 40.31
N TYR A 51 11.45 2.74 41.60
CA TYR A 51 10.57 3.82 42.05
C TYR A 51 11.32 5.12 42.34
N THR A 52 12.64 5.09 42.40
CA THR A 52 13.48 6.23 42.80
C THR A 52 14.43 6.69 41.71
N GLY A 53 14.58 5.93 40.62
CA GLY A 53 15.42 6.28 39.47
C GLY A 53 14.89 5.66 38.17
N TYR A 54 15.66 5.84 37.10
CA TYR A 54 15.42 5.23 35.81
C TYR A 54 16.20 3.91 35.70
N LEU A 55 15.58 2.93 35.05
CA LEU A 55 16.18 1.63 34.77
C LEU A 55 16.19 1.39 33.26
N ASP A 56 17.26 0.80 32.76
CA ASP A 56 17.39 0.43 31.35
C ASP A 56 16.87 -1.00 31.17
N TYR A 57 15.64 -1.12 30.70
CA TYR A 57 15.08 -2.39 30.26
C TYR A 57 15.33 -2.59 28.77
N GLN A 58 15.67 -3.81 28.39
CA GLN A 58 15.86 -4.21 27.01
C GLN A 58 15.10 -5.50 26.74
N VAL A 59 14.46 -5.55 25.57
CA VAL A 59 13.95 -6.79 24.97
C VAL A 59 14.72 -6.99 23.69
N GLU A 60 15.36 -8.15 23.57
CA GLU A 60 16.03 -8.61 22.37
C GLU A 60 15.18 -9.72 21.77
N TRP A 61 14.93 -9.63 20.46
CA TRP A 61 14.06 -10.55 19.76
C TRP A 61 14.75 -11.02 18.49
N VAL A 62 14.95 -12.32 18.42
CA VAL A 62 15.74 -12.99 17.41
C VAL A 62 14.91 -14.15 16.86
N THR A 63 14.68 -14.20 15.56
CA THR A 63 13.82 -15.21 14.91
C THR A 63 14.64 -16.41 14.41
N GLY A 64 14.00 -17.36 13.73
CA GLY A 64 14.69 -18.54 13.16
C GLY A 64 14.85 -19.71 14.13
N GLU A 65 15.47 -20.78 13.66
CA GLU A 65 15.62 -22.07 14.35
C GLU A 65 16.44 -21.94 15.65
N ASN A 66 17.41 -21.03 15.66
CA ASN A 66 18.28 -20.73 16.81
C ASN A 66 17.92 -19.39 17.49
N GLY A 67 16.72 -18.86 17.21
CA GLY A 67 16.22 -17.61 17.77
C GLY A 67 15.90 -17.66 19.26
N TYR A 68 15.57 -16.48 19.81
CA TYR A 68 15.15 -16.30 21.19
C TYR A 68 14.46 -14.95 21.41
N VAL A 69 13.65 -14.85 22.47
CA VAL A 69 13.24 -13.57 23.07
C VAL A 69 13.88 -13.47 24.45
N ARG A 70 14.65 -12.41 24.68
CA ARG A 70 15.39 -12.18 25.93
C ARG A 70 15.03 -10.84 26.54
N TRP A 71 14.67 -10.87 27.82
CA TRP A 71 14.47 -9.68 28.65
C TRP A 71 15.73 -9.42 29.46
N GLN A 72 16.19 -8.17 29.48
CA GLN A 72 17.42 -7.76 30.14
C GLN A 72 17.18 -6.50 30.97
N LEU A 73 17.97 -6.36 32.03
CA LEU A 73 18.02 -5.17 32.88
C LEU A 73 19.46 -4.71 32.99
N HIS A 74 19.76 -3.49 32.52
CA HIS A 74 21.12 -2.96 32.41
C HIS A 74 22.09 -3.89 31.65
N GLY A 75 21.61 -4.54 30.59
CA GLY A 75 22.40 -5.46 29.76
C GLY A 75 22.59 -6.86 30.35
N GLU A 76 22.05 -7.14 31.54
CA GLU A 76 22.10 -8.46 32.17
C GLU A 76 20.80 -9.23 31.91
N PRO A 77 20.86 -10.49 31.42
CA PRO A 77 19.67 -11.31 31.18
C PRO A 77 18.85 -11.59 32.44
N LEU A 78 17.55 -11.30 32.37
CA LEU A 78 16.57 -11.66 33.40
C LEU A 78 15.86 -12.97 33.06
N PHE A 79 15.43 -13.10 31.82
CA PHE A 79 14.63 -14.23 31.33
C PHE A 79 14.82 -14.38 29.82
N GLU A 80 14.77 -15.61 29.34
CA GLU A 80 14.92 -15.95 27.93
C GLU A 80 13.98 -17.08 27.54
N VAL A 81 13.38 -16.96 26.35
CA VAL A 81 12.60 -18.02 25.70
C VAL A 81 13.26 -18.30 24.35
N THR A 82 13.89 -19.46 24.21
CA THR A 82 14.52 -19.90 22.97
C THR A 82 13.51 -20.49 22.00
N THR A 83 13.84 -20.52 20.70
CA THR A 83 13.03 -21.22 19.68
C THR A 83 12.82 -22.68 20.07
N GLU A 84 13.84 -23.37 20.60
CA GLU A 84 13.73 -24.76 21.07
C GLU A 84 12.58 -24.94 22.07
N SER A 85 12.39 -23.98 22.99
CA SER A 85 11.33 -24.01 24.00
C SER A 85 9.92 -23.97 23.39
N ILE A 86 9.79 -23.49 22.16
CA ILE A 86 8.54 -23.35 21.42
C ILE A 86 8.32 -24.53 20.46
N VAL A 87 9.37 -25.00 19.78
CA VAL A 87 9.27 -26.05 18.75
C VAL A 87 9.39 -27.47 19.33
N SER A 88 10.10 -27.64 20.45
CA SER A 88 10.41 -28.93 21.09
C SER A 88 9.52 -29.19 22.31
N VAL A 89 8.21 -29.00 22.15
CA VAL A 89 7.24 -29.24 23.23
C VAL A 89 6.92 -30.74 23.40
N PRO A 90 6.57 -31.21 24.60
CA PRO A 90 6.16 -32.60 24.81
C PRO A 90 5.04 -33.04 23.87
N GLN A 91 5.23 -34.20 23.24
CA GLN A 91 4.31 -34.80 22.28
C GLN A 91 3.77 -36.13 22.80
N ASN A 92 2.57 -36.51 22.36
CA ASN A 92 2.14 -37.90 22.51
C ASN A 92 2.94 -38.83 21.58
N SER A 93 2.78 -40.15 21.74
CA SER A 93 3.49 -41.15 20.91
C SER A 93 3.24 -41.01 19.41
N LYS A 94 2.14 -40.35 19.01
CA LYS A 94 1.75 -40.10 17.63
C LYS A 94 2.15 -38.72 17.11
N LYS A 95 2.82 -37.89 17.93
CA LYS A 95 3.23 -36.51 17.61
C LYS A 95 2.10 -35.68 16.99
N THR A 96 0.90 -35.72 17.58
CA THR A 96 -0.28 -35.09 16.97
C THR A 96 -0.37 -33.58 17.19
N ASN A 97 0.40 -32.99 18.10
CA ASN A 97 0.32 -31.54 18.29
C ASN A 97 1.09 -30.86 17.16
N PRO A 98 0.52 -29.80 16.55
CA PRO A 98 1.22 -29.05 15.52
C PRO A 98 2.53 -28.48 16.08
N GLN A 99 3.57 -28.49 15.26
CA GLN A 99 4.79 -27.75 15.58
C GLN A 99 4.52 -26.27 15.41
N LYS A 100 4.86 -25.51 16.43
CA LYS A 100 4.86 -24.04 16.39
C LYS A 100 6.16 -23.57 15.73
N ILE A 101 6.22 -22.28 15.41
CA ILE A 101 7.43 -21.60 14.98
C ILE A 101 7.78 -20.50 15.99
N MET A 102 9.01 -20.00 15.91
CA MET A 102 9.34 -18.76 16.60
C MET A 102 8.45 -17.64 16.09
N ILE A 103 8.14 -16.67 16.94
CA ILE A 103 7.20 -15.62 16.57
C ILE A 103 7.89 -14.68 15.57
N GLU A 104 7.38 -14.69 14.34
CA GLU A 104 7.88 -13.91 13.19
C GLU A 104 6.89 -12.83 12.72
N GLU A 105 5.70 -12.79 13.33
CA GLU A 105 4.65 -11.84 12.99
C GLU A 105 5.05 -10.38 13.30
N PRO A 106 4.50 -9.39 12.57
CA PRO A 106 4.71 -7.99 12.88
C PRO A 106 4.20 -7.63 14.29
N LEU A 107 5.02 -6.89 15.05
CA LEU A 107 4.73 -6.51 16.43
C LEU A 107 4.86 -5.01 16.63
N TYR A 108 4.21 -4.54 17.70
CA TYR A 108 4.32 -3.17 18.17
C TYR A 108 4.63 -3.18 19.66
N VAL A 109 5.36 -2.16 20.11
CA VAL A 109 5.74 -2.01 21.52
C VAL A 109 4.68 -1.18 22.24
N ILE A 110 4.15 -1.70 23.34
CA ILE A 110 3.17 -1.01 24.19
C ILE A 110 3.79 -0.77 25.56
N PHE A 111 3.64 0.45 26.06
CA PHE A 111 3.89 0.78 27.46
C PHE A 111 2.58 1.27 28.08
N ASN A 112 2.05 0.54 29.04
CA ASN A 112 0.84 0.90 29.78
C ASN A 112 1.02 0.67 31.28
N VAL A 113 0.22 1.36 32.07
CA VAL A 113 0.07 1.11 33.51
C VAL A 113 -1.33 0.56 33.74
N ALA A 114 -1.42 -0.60 34.38
CA ALA A 114 -2.69 -1.22 34.74
C ALA A 114 -2.63 -1.74 36.17
N LEU A 115 -3.78 -1.69 36.86
CA LEU A 115 -4.00 -2.32 38.17
C LEU A 115 -5.06 -3.40 38.00
N SER A 116 -4.72 -4.64 38.35
CA SER A 116 -5.61 -5.80 38.20
C SER A 116 -5.60 -6.65 39.46
N SER A 117 -6.78 -6.89 40.03
CA SER A 117 -6.95 -7.84 41.14
C SER A 117 -6.58 -9.27 40.73
N SER A 118 -6.77 -9.62 39.47
CA SER A 118 -6.37 -10.93 38.93
C SER A 118 -4.86 -11.13 38.91
N TRP A 119 -4.08 -10.06 38.96
CA TRP A 119 -2.61 -10.08 39.00
C TRP A 119 -2.07 -9.80 40.41
N GLY A 120 -2.94 -9.89 41.43
CA GLY A 120 -2.57 -9.78 42.84
C GLY A 120 -2.59 -8.35 43.42
N ALA A 121 -3.05 -7.34 42.66
CA ALA A 121 -3.20 -6.00 43.21
C ALA A 121 -4.39 -5.94 44.19
N THR A 122 -4.12 -5.62 45.44
CA THR A 122 -5.13 -5.44 46.50
C THR A 122 -5.07 -4.02 47.07
N PRO A 123 -5.53 -3.01 46.30
CA PRO A 123 -5.55 -1.64 46.81
C PRO A 123 -6.44 -1.55 48.06
N PRO A 124 -6.15 -0.62 48.98
CA PRO A 124 -7.05 -0.34 50.10
C PRO A 124 -8.47 -0.02 49.63
N ASN A 125 -9.47 -0.38 50.44
CA ASN A 125 -10.89 -0.12 50.17
C ASN A 125 -11.40 -0.72 48.83
N PRO A 126 -11.29 -2.04 48.59
CA PRO A 126 -11.72 -2.65 47.35
C PRO A 126 -13.20 -2.37 47.05
N GLY A 127 -13.49 -1.97 45.80
CA GLY A 127 -14.84 -1.60 45.35
C GLY A 127 -15.29 -0.19 45.73
N LYS A 128 -14.41 0.64 46.33
CA LYS A 128 -14.64 2.05 46.64
C LYS A 128 -13.48 2.91 46.13
N GLU A 129 -13.67 4.23 46.13
CA GLU A 129 -12.57 5.16 45.87
C GLU A 129 -11.44 4.95 46.89
N CYS A 130 -10.19 4.97 46.42
CA CYS A 130 -9.04 4.94 47.33
C CYS A 130 -8.94 6.31 48.03
N ARG A 131 -9.50 6.40 49.23
CA ARG A 131 -9.35 7.56 50.13
C ARG A 131 -8.83 7.15 51.49
N GLY A 132 -7.82 7.89 51.95
CA GLY A 132 -7.40 7.88 53.35
C GLY A 132 -8.42 8.62 54.23
N ASP A 133 -8.77 8.06 55.39
CA ASP A 133 -9.66 8.67 56.39
C ASP A 133 -8.93 9.13 57.66
N GLY A 134 -7.59 9.08 57.66
CA GLY A 134 -6.75 9.47 58.80
C GLY A 134 -6.60 8.39 59.87
N LYS A 135 -7.30 7.24 59.78
CA LYS A 135 -7.29 6.22 60.84
C LYS A 135 -6.26 5.12 60.65
N ASP A 136 -6.05 4.69 59.40
CA ASP A 136 -5.03 3.69 59.08
C ASP A 136 -3.85 4.34 58.33
N PRO A 137 -2.66 4.44 58.95
CA PRO A 137 -1.52 5.13 58.35
C PRO A 137 -1.06 4.47 57.03
N VAL A 138 -1.25 3.16 56.84
CA VAL A 138 -0.89 2.47 55.59
C VAL A 138 -1.84 2.84 54.46
N THR A 139 -3.14 2.74 54.69
CA THR A 139 -4.20 3.11 53.73
C THR A 139 -4.08 4.56 53.31
N ASN A 140 -3.89 5.48 54.27
CA ASN A 140 -3.71 6.90 53.96
C ASN A 140 -2.52 7.09 53.01
N LYS A 141 -1.37 6.50 53.32
CA LYS A 141 -0.14 6.67 52.54
C LYS A 141 -0.24 6.10 51.13
N ILE A 142 -0.95 4.96 50.96
CA ILE A 142 -1.17 4.36 49.64
C ILE A 142 -2.15 5.19 48.82
N CYS A 143 -3.28 5.60 49.40
CA CYS A 143 -4.28 6.37 48.66
C CYS A 143 -3.79 7.80 48.33
N ASP A 144 -3.01 8.43 49.21
CA ASP A 144 -2.40 9.74 48.97
C ASP A 144 -1.31 9.71 47.88
N ALA A 145 -0.82 8.52 47.49
CA ALA A 145 0.19 8.37 46.45
C ALA A 145 -0.38 8.47 45.02
N PHE A 146 -1.71 8.48 44.86
CA PHE A 146 -2.35 8.64 43.55
C PHE A 146 -2.53 10.13 43.17
N PRO A 147 -2.43 10.48 41.87
CA PRO A 147 -2.09 9.61 40.74
C PRO A 147 -0.60 9.23 40.72
N MET A 148 -0.32 7.96 40.40
CA MET A 148 1.04 7.47 40.14
C MET A 148 1.37 7.58 38.65
N TYR A 149 2.65 7.79 38.34
CA TYR A 149 3.13 8.02 36.98
C TYR A 149 4.21 7.01 36.60
N MET A 150 4.06 6.38 35.43
CA MET A 150 5.17 5.71 34.75
C MET A 150 5.91 6.75 33.92
N LYS A 151 7.19 6.95 34.20
CA LYS A 151 8.04 7.92 33.50
C LYS A 151 8.95 7.18 32.53
N ILE A 152 8.95 7.60 31.27
CA ILE A 152 9.83 7.09 30.22
C ILE A 152 10.74 8.24 29.81
N ASP A 153 12.05 8.08 29.99
CA ASP A 153 13.03 9.09 29.57
C ASP A 153 13.28 8.98 28.06
N TYR A 154 13.56 7.76 27.58
CA TYR A 154 13.78 7.51 26.16
C TYR A 154 13.35 6.09 25.78
N ILE A 155 13.15 5.89 24.48
CA ILE A 155 12.96 4.58 23.85
C ILE A 155 13.95 4.50 22.69
N ARG A 156 14.63 3.36 22.55
CA ARG A 156 15.46 3.05 21.39
C ARG A 156 14.95 1.78 20.75
N LEU A 157 14.76 1.83 19.43
CA LEU A 157 14.42 0.68 18.63
C LEU A 157 15.58 0.42 17.69
N TYR A 158 16.08 -0.80 17.72
CA TYR A 158 17.17 -1.26 16.88
C TYR A 158 16.62 -2.29 15.90
N GLN A 159 17.12 -2.25 14.68
CA GLN A 159 16.89 -3.28 13.70
C GLN A 159 18.22 -3.99 13.49
N ASP A 160 18.22 -5.30 13.70
CA ASP A 160 19.37 -6.11 13.33
C ASP A 160 19.48 -6.18 11.81
N LEU A 161 20.68 -5.94 11.28
CA LEU A 161 20.96 -6.03 9.85
C LEU A 161 21.43 -7.43 9.45
N ALA A 162 21.49 -8.37 10.41
CA ALA A 162 21.85 -9.77 10.26
C ALA A 162 23.18 -9.96 9.52
N GLY A 163 24.17 -9.14 9.86
CA GLY A 163 25.52 -9.25 9.33
C GLY A 163 26.36 -10.37 9.98
N ASP A 164 25.91 -10.85 11.15
CA ASP A 164 26.59 -11.79 12.04
C ASP A 164 25.68 -12.93 12.55
N LEU A 165 24.45 -13.02 12.02
CA LEU A 165 23.47 -14.04 12.37
C LEU A 165 23.26 -15.04 11.22
N GLU A 166 22.80 -16.24 11.58
CA GLU A 166 22.46 -17.29 10.62
C GLU A 166 21.35 -16.84 9.65
N ALA A 167 21.31 -17.46 8.47
CA ALA A 167 20.51 -16.99 7.34
C ALA A 167 18.98 -17.01 7.55
N ASP A 168 18.51 -17.61 8.64
CA ASP A 168 17.10 -17.77 9.02
C ASP A 168 16.60 -16.69 10.00
N ASN A 169 17.43 -15.68 10.29
CA ASN A 169 17.17 -14.70 11.35
C ASN A 169 16.96 -13.26 10.84
N TYR A 170 16.70 -13.09 9.54
CA TYR A 170 16.55 -11.76 8.96
C TYR A 170 15.21 -11.14 9.33
N MET A 171 15.23 -10.16 10.25
CA MET A 171 14.10 -9.25 10.44
C MET A 171 13.90 -8.38 9.19
N GLN A 172 12.86 -8.68 8.43
CA GLN A 172 12.48 -7.92 7.24
C GLN A 172 11.71 -6.66 7.64
N VAL A 173 12.11 -5.50 7.09
CA VAL A 173 11.34 -4.26 7.23
C VAL A 173 10.53 -4.00 5.98
N GLY A 174 9.23 -3.84 6.19
CA GLY A 174 8.27 -3.53 5.14
C GLY A 174 6.88 -3.98 5.54
N CYS A 175 5.88 -3.51 4.79
CA CYS A 175 4.50 -3.93 5.00
C CYS A 175 4.17 -5.26 4.29
N ASP A 176 5.02 -5.72 3.38
CA ASP A 176 4.78 -6.89 2.52
C ASP A 176 6.10 -7.57 2.12
N PRO A 177 6.88 -8.10 3.08
CA PRO A 177 8.12 -8.80 2.77
C PRO A 177 7.85 -10.12 2.03
N ALA A 178 8.74 -10.53 1.12
CA ALA A 178 8.51 -11.72 0.30
C ALA A 178 8.39 -13.03 1.10
N SER A 179 9.00 -13.10 2.30
CA SER A 179 8.85 -14.25 3.21
C SER A 179 7.50 -14.27 3.93
N HIS A 180 6.86 -13.10 4.09
CA HIS A 180 5.56 -12.96 4.74
C HIS A 180 4.69 -12.03 3.89
N PRO A 181 4.04 -12.55 2.83
CA PRO A 181 3.25 -11.77 1.87
C PRO A 181 1.96 -11.26 2.51
N THR A 182 2.14 -10.28 3.39
CA THR A 182 1.13 -9.75 4.30
C THR A 182 0.04 -9.02 3.50
N LYS A 183 0.40 -8.44 2.36
CA LYS A 183 -0.57 -7.81 1.45
C LYS A 183 -1.56 -8.84 0.91
N GLU A 184 -1.06 -9.95 0.36
CA GLU A 184 -1.91 -11.03 -0.17
C GLU A 184 -2.78 -11.62 0.93
N TRP A 185 -2.22 -11.79 2.14
CA TRP A 185 -2.99 -12.24 3.30
C TRP A 185 -4.15 -11.30 3.64
N ILE A 186 -3.89 -10.00 3.77
CA ILE A 186 -4.92 -8.99 4.09
C ILE A 186 -5.97 -8.93 2.98
N GLU A 187 -5.57 -8.93 1.72
CA GLU A 187 -6.50 -8.93 0.57
C GLU A 187 -7.39 -10.19 0.57
N GLY A 188 -6.85 -11.35 0.95
CA GLY A 188 -7.59 -12.61 1.06
C GLY A 188 -8.50 -12.72 2.30
N HIS A 189 -8.29 -11.89 3.32
CA HIS A 189 -8.99 -11.92 4.61
C HIS A 189 -9.54 -10.56 5.00
N ILE A 190 -9.99 -9.77 4.01
CA ILE A 190 -10.37 -8.36 4.26
C ILE A 190 -11.49 -8.23 5.30
N ASP A 191 -12.36 -9.23 5.44
CA ASP A 191 -13.42 -9.31 6.45
C ASP A 191 -12.89 -9.33 7.90
N GLU A 192 -11.60 -9.60 8.10
CA GLU A 192 -10.92 -9.55 9.40
C GLU A 192 -10.30 -8.17 9.69
N TYR A 193 -10.10 -7.35 8.67
CA TYR A 193 -9.40 -6.06 8.76
C TYR A 193 -10.31 -4.84 8.54
N GLU A 194 -11.57 -5.07 8.21
CA GLU A 194 -12.57 -4.02 8.09
C GLU A 194 -13.88 -4.38 8.80
N ASP A 195 -14.60 -3.36 9.26
CA ASP A 195 -15.96 -3.50 9.75
C ASP A 195 -16.85 -2.41 9.13
N ASP A 196 -18.08 -2.23 9.62
CA ASP A 196 -18.99 -1.24 9.06
C ASP A 196 -18.63 0.22 9.44
N ASP A 197 -17.84 0.41 10.49
CA ASP A 197 -17.39 1.73 10.96
C ASP A 197 -15.96 2.07 10.48
N ASN A 198 -15.18 1.07 10.07
CA ASN A 198 -13.79 1.18 9.64
C ASN A 198 -13.55 0.31 8.40
N LYS A 199 -14.01 0.79 7.24
CA LYS A 199 -13.79 0.14 5.94
C LYS A 199 -12.33 0.24 5.52
N TRP A 200 -11.84 -0.74 4.77
CA TRP A 200 -10.55 -0.63 4.13
C TRP A 200 -10.59 0.46 3.05
N GLU A 201 -9.65 1.40 3.14
CA GLU A 201 -9.54 2.51 2.19
C GLU A 201 -8.13 2.57 1.60
N GLU A 202 -8.05 2.70 0.28
CA GLU A 202 -6.76 2.94 -0.36
C GLU A 202 -6.27 4.37 -0.07
N VAL A 203 -5.15 4.47 0.66
CA VAL A 203 -4.58 5.77 1.02
C VAL A 203 -3.95 6.42 -0.21
N ALA A 204 -4.50 7.56 -0.64
CA ALA A 204 -3.90 8.44 -1.64
C ALA A 204 -3.13 9.61 -0.97
N GLY A 205 -1.80 9.56 -1.00
CA GLY A 205 -0.94 10.60 -0.44
C GLY A 205 -0.72 10.50 1.08
N LYS A 206 -0.39 11.62 1.73
CA LYS A 206 -0.12 11.77 3.18
C LYS A 206 1.23 11.24 3.68
N ALA A 207 2.09 10.63 2.85
CA ALA A 207 3.48 10.41 3.24
C ALA A 207 4.19 11.74 3.53
N PHE A 208 5.16 11.72 4.43
CA PHE A 208 6.03 12.87 4.64
C PHE A 208 6.85 13.17 3.39
N CYS A 209 6.97 14.45 3.04
CA CYS A 209 7.77 14.91 1.90
C CYS A 209 8.51 16.20 2.24
N LYS A 210 9.65 16.39 1.59
CA LYS A 210 10.41 17.66 1.57
C LYS A 210 10.18 18.40 0.26
N THR A 211 10.16 17.68 -0.86
CA THR A 211 9.92 18.24 -2.20
C THR A 211 8.88 17.41 -2.95
N SER A 212 8.35 17.93 -4.06
CA SER A 212 7.36 17.19 -4.87
C SER A 212 7.94 15.94 -5.53
N ASP A 213 9.27 15.83 -5.62
CA ASP A 213 9.93 14.63 -6.16
C ASP A 213 9.78 13.42 -5.25
N ASP A 214 9.60 13.63 -3.93
CA ASP A 214 9.29 12.57 -2.96
C ASP A 214 7.95 11.88 -3.25
N CYS A 215 7.08 12.54 -4.00
CA CYS A 215 5.71 12.14 -4.32
C CYS A 215 5.53 11.79 -5.82
N THR A 216 6.63 11.58 -6.55
CA THR A 216 6.66 11.45 -8.02
C THR A 216 7.36 10.15 -8.40
N ILE A 217 6.80 9.41 -9.35
CA ILE A 217 7.47 8.20 -9.88
C ILE A 217 8.72 8.60 -10.66
N GLY A 218 9.85 8.02 -10.28
CA GLY A 218 11.13 8.23 -10.97
C GLY A 218 11.85 9.52 -10.62
N GLY A 219 11.43 10.27 -9.59
CA GLY A 219 11.96 11.57 -9.17
C GLY A 219 13.49 11.75 -9.28
N THR A 220 14.25 11.36 -8.25
CA THR A 220 15.71 11.57 -8.20
C THR A 220 16.53 10.52 -8.94
N LEU A 221 15.91 9.38 -9.27
CA LEU A 221 16.60 8.15 -9.68
C LEU A 221 16.39 7.78 -11.16
N SER A 222 15.46 8.42 -11.88
CA SER A 222 15.08 7.99 -13.23
C SER A 222 15.13 9.13 -14.25
N ARG A 223 15.45 8.79 -15.50
CA ARG A 223 15.63 9.75 -16.62
C ARG A 223 14.32 10.42 -17.08
N THR A 224 13.18 9.87 -16.67
CA THR A 224 11.86 10.40 -17.02
C THR A 224 10.99 10.40 -15.76
N ALA A 225 10.88 11.55 -15.10
CA ALA A 225 10.05 11.72 -13.91
C ALA A 225 8.58 11.93 -14.33
N LEU A 226 7.69 11.06 -13.85
CA LEU A 226 6.24 11.21 -14.04
C LEU A 226 5.65 11.89 -12.81
N LYS A 227 5.18 13.13 -12.95
CA LYS A 227 4.54 13.88 -11.85
C LYS A 227 3.19 13.27 -11.50
N THR A 228 3.21 12.42 -10.48
CA THR A 228 2.02 11.74 -9.95
C THR A 228 1.50 12.39 -8.66
N GLY A 229 2.35 13.13 -7.95
CA GLY A 229 1.99 13.85 -6.72
C GLY A 229 2.81 15.14 -6.53
N LYS A 230 2.40 15.92 -5.53
CA LYS A 230 3.07 17.16 -5.10
C LYS A 230 3.23 17.17 -3.58
N CYS A 231 4.24 17.88 -3.10
CA CYS A 231 4.44 18.06 -1.66
C CYS A 231 3.74 19.33 -1.17
N VAL A 232 2.74 19.17 -0.31
CA VAL A 232 1.94 20.25 0.27
C VAL A 232 1.96 20.11 1.78
N ASN A 233 2.36 21.16 2.50
CA ASN A 233 2.45 21.15 3.97
C ASN A 233 3.25 19.94 4.53
N LYS A 234 4.35 19.59 3.87
CA LYS A 234 5.20 18.42 4.20
C LYS A 234 4.48 17.06 4.08
N ARG A 235 3.38 17.00 3.31
CA ARG A 235 2.60 15.80 3.01
C ARG A 235 2.41 15.64 1.50
N CYS A 236 2.50 14.41 0.99
CA CYS A 236 2.21 14.14 -0.41
C CYS A 236 0.70 14.30 -0.70
N GLU A 237 0.37 14.93 -1.81
CA GLU A 237 -0.98 15.03 -2.35
C GLU A 237 -0.96 14.56 -3.80
N CYS A 238 -1.79 13.57 -4.14
CA CYS A 238 -1.79 12.97 -5.48
C CYS A 238 -2.45 13.91 -6.47
N LEU A 239 -1.83 14.06 -7.64
CA LEU A 239 -2.30 15.00 -8.68
C LEU A 239 -3.50 14.47 -9.45
N TYR A 240 -3.64 13.14 -9.57
CA TYR A 240 -4.71 12.49 -10.30
C TYR A 240 -5.24 11.29 -9.51
N HIS A 241 -6.54 10.98 -9.67
CA HIS A 241 -7.21 9.83 -9.04
C HIS A 241 -6.77 8.46 -9.59
N SER A 242 -5.91 8.44 -10.61
CA SER A 242 -5.26 7.21 -11.10
C SER A 242 -4.01 6.84 -10.31
N TRP A 243 -3.61 7.67 -9.34
CA TRP A 243 -2.48 7.44 -8.45
C TRP A 243 -2.90 7.45 -6.99
N GLY A 244 -2.35 6.50 -6.25
CA GLY A 244 -2.53 6.33 -4.83
C GLY A 244 -1.26 5.82 -4.16
N GLY A 245 -1.43 5.23 -2.98
CA GLY A 245 -0.35 4.97 -2.04
C GLY A 245 0.13 6.25 -1.33
N PRO A 246 0.88 6.10 -0.22
CA PRO A 246 1.29 7.23 0.61
C PRO A 246 2.08 8.32 -0.13
N ARG A 247 2.86 7.92 -1.13
CA ARG A 247 3.70 8.80 -1.97
C ARG A 247 3.14 9.03 -3.37
N CYS A 248 1.91 8.63 -3.68
CA CYS A 248 1.32 8.78 -5.01
C CYS A 248 2.11 8.05 -6.12
N THR A 249 2.79 6.97 -5.76
CA THR A 249 3.63 6.19 -6.68
C THR A 249 2.98 4.87 -7.11
N THR A 250 1.80 4.56 -6.58
CA THR A 250 1.05 3.35 -6.89
C THR A 250 -0.05 3.69 -7.88
N ALA A 251 -0.13 2.95 -8.98
CA ALA A 251 -1.25 3.04 -9.89
C ALA A 251 -2.49 2.43 -9.24
N ILE A 252 -3.57 3.20 -9.13
CA ILE A 252 -4.83 2.74 -8.55
C ILE A 252 -5.87 2.57 -9.65
N SER A 253 -6.49 1.41 -9.69
CA SER A 253 -7.65 1.17 -10.56
C SER A 253 -8.86 1.67 -9.79
N GLY A 254 -9.55 2.69 -10.31
CA GLY A 254 -10.70 3.28 -9.62
C GLY A 254 -11.76 2.23 -9.27
N SER A 255 -11.85 1.87 -7.99
CA SER A 255 -13.03 1.25 -7.41
C SER A 255 -14.09 2.33 -7.28
N SER A 256 -14.81 2.60 -8.37
CA SER A 256 -16.11 3.25 -8.29
C SER A 256 -17.15 2.23 -8.68
N SER A 257 -17.93 1.84 -7.68
CA SER A 257 -19.20 1.13 -7.76
C SER A 257 -19.93 1.35 -9.08
N SER A 258 -20.23 0.24 -9.76
CA SER A 258 -21.42 0.03 -10.59
C SER A 258 -21.97 1.26 -11.33
N GLU A 259 -21.36 1.65 -12.45
CA GLU A 259 -22.13 2.17 -13.58
C GLU A 259 -21.42 1.87 -14.90
N SER A 260 -22.21 1.35 -15.83
CA SER A 260 -21.82 0.81 -17.13
C SER A 260 -21.01 1.82 -17.96
N GLY A 261 -19.74 1.52 -18.24
CA GLY A 261 -18.94 2.29 -19.19
C GLY A 261 -17.58 1.66 -19.47
N MET A 262 -17.34 1.28 -20.72
CA MET A 262 -16.10 0.70 -21.27
C MET A 262 -14.92 1.70 -21.29
N MET A 263 -14.69 2.47 -20.22
CA MET A 263 -13.75 3.62 -20.22
C MET A 263 -12.97 3.84 -18.90
N SER A 264 -13.05 2.97 -17.90
CA SER A 264 -12.36 3.19 -16.59
C SER A 264 -10.87 2.81 -16.55
N LYS A 265 -10.27 2.41 -17.67
CA LYS A 265 -8.89 1.87 -17.74
C LYS A 265 -7.90 2.78 -18.46
N THR A 266 -7.78 4.05 -18.11
CA THR A 266 -6.83 4.91 -18.82
C THR A 266 -5.98 5.77 -17.87
N TYR A 267 -4.68 5.51 -17.93
CA TYR A 267 -3.63 6.34 -17.36
C TYR A 267 -3.47 7.61 -18.21
N GLY A 268 -3.67 8.78 -17.61
CA GLY A 268 -3.49 10.05 -18.32
C GLY A 268 -4.07 11.26 -17.57
N PRO A 269 -3.86 12.47 -18.10
CA PRO A 269 -4.56 13.67 -17.63
C PRO A 269 -6.08 13.46 -17.71
N PRO A 270 -6.87 14.19 -16.90
CA PRO A 270 -8.32 14.02 -16.82
C PRO A 270 -8.95 14.01 -18.22
N MET A 271 -9.91 13.09 -18.44
CA MET A 271 -10.52 12.88 -19.76
C MET A 271 -11.07 14.17 -20.38
N GLU A 272 -11.60 15.07 -19.56
CA GLU A 272 -12.09 16.39 -19.99
C GLU A 272 -11.01 17.21 -20.71
N ALA A 273 -9.79 17.23 -20.17
CA ALA A 273 -8.67 17.95 -20.77
C ALA A 273 -8.23 17.30 -22.10
N SER A 274 -8.25 15.97 -22.16
CA SER A 274 -7.90 15.21 -23.36
C SER A 274 -8.93 15.41 -24.48
N VAL A 275 -10.23 15.41 -24.15
CA VAL A 275 -11.32 15.68 -25.08
C VAL A 275 -11.25 17.12 -25.60
N ALA A 276 -10.99 18.10 -24.72
CA ALA A 276 -10.85 19.50 -25.13
C ALA A 276 -9.70 19.69 -26.13
N LEU A 277 -8.53 19.07 -25.89
CA LEU A 277 -7.40 19.12 -26.81
C LEU A 277 -7.73 18.47 -28.17
N ALA A 278 -8.43 17.34 -28.17
CA ALA A 278 -8.86 16.68 -29.41
C ALA A 278 -9.80 17.56 -30.23
N VAL A 279 -10.77 18.23 -29.58
CA VAL A 279 -11.69 19.16 -30.24
C VAL A 279 -10.93 20.33 -30.88
N VAL A 280 -9.97 20.92 -30.15
CA VAL A 280 -9.14 22.02 -30.69
C VAL A 280 -8.33 21.55 -31.90
N ALA A 281 -7.72 20.36 -31.83
CA ALA A 281 -6.97 19.81 -32.96
C ALA A 281 -7.87 19.55 -34.19
N CYS A 282 -9.07 19.02 -34.00
CA CYS A 282 -10.05 18.82 -35.06
C CYS A 282 -10.47 20.16 -35.69
N LEU A 283 -10.74 21.18 -34.88
CA LEU A 283 -11.11 22.51 -35.38
C LEU A 283 -9.98 23.14 -36.19
N LEU A 284 -8.74 23.09 -35.69
CA LEU A 284 -7.56 23.59 -36.41
C LEU A 284 -7.37 22.88 -37.76
N SER A 285 -7.55 21.55 -37.77
CA SER A 285 -7.49 20.73 -38.98
C SER A 285 -8.59 21.09 -39.98
N ALA A 286 -9.83 21.30 -39.51
CA ALA A 286 -10.93 21.71 -40.37
C ALA A 286 -10.69 23.11 -40.96
N THR A 287 -10.17 24.06 -40.18
CA THR A 287 -9.82 25.40 -40.69
C THR A 287 -8.68 25.37 -41.70
N SER A 288 -7.67 24.51 -41.52
CA SER A 288 -6.55 24.41 -42.47
C SER A 288 -7.01 23.83 -43.81
N VAL A 289 -7.86 22.80 -43.79
CA VAL A 289 -8.49 22.22 -44.99
C VAL A 289 -9.39 23.24 -45.68
N TYR A 290 -10.21 23.97 -44.92
CA TYR A 290 -11.08 25.02 -45.49
C TYR A 290 -10.27 26.14 -46.17
N MET A 291 -9.18 26.60 -45.54
CA MET A 291 -8.29 27.60 -46.13
C MET A 291 -7.58 27.07 -47.39
N ALA A 292 -7.16 25.80 -47.40
CA ALA A 292 -6.55 25.17 -48.57
C ALA A 292 -7.53 25.07 -49.75
N ILE A 293 -8.78 24.68 -49.51
CA ILE A 293 -9.85 24.63 -50.53
C ILE A 293 -10.11 26.04 -51.08
N LYS A 294 -10.21 27.06 -50.21
CA LYS A 294 -10.45 28.44 -50.62
C LYS A 294 -9.28 29.01 -51.45
N LYS A 295 -8.04 28.65 -51.11
CA LYS A 295 -6.84 29.02 -51.88
C LYS A 295 -6.81 28.33 -53.25
N SER A 296 -7.09 27.03 -53.30
CA SER A 296 -7.18 26.25 -54.54
C SER A 296 -8.27 26.80 -55.46
N ALA A 297 -9.48 27.05 -54.94
CA ALA A 297 -10.57 27.64 -55.71
C ALA A 297 -10.23 29.05 -56.25
N ARG A 298 -9.48 29.86 -55.51
CA ARG A 298 -8.95 31.14 -56.02
C ARG A 298 -7.94 30.92 -57.15
N GLN A 299 -7.01 29.99 -56.99
CA GLN A 299 -6.01 29.67 -58.01
C GLN A 299 -6.65 29.11 -59.28
N SER A 300 -7.65 28.23 -59.18
CA SER A 300 -8.41 27.71 -60.32
C SER A 300 -9.20 28.80 -61.04
N LYS A 301 -9.80 29.76 -60.31
CA LYS A 301 -10.46 30.92 -60.93
C LYS A 301 -9.48 31.82 -61.69
N VAL A 302 -8.30 32.06 -61.14
CA VAL A 302 -7.24 32.84 -61.82
C VAL A 302 -6.72 32.11 -63.06
N ALA A 303 -6.49 30.80 -62.96
CA ALA A 303 -6.04 29.98 -64.10
C ALA A 303 -7.10 29.90 -65.22
N MET A 304 -8.38 29.76 -64.88
CA MET A 304 -9.47 29.79 -65.87
C MET A 304 -9.63 31.17 -66.52
N ALA A 305 -9.44 32.26 -65.76
CA ALA A 305 -9.44 33.61 -66.33
C ALA A 305 -8.26 33.85 -67.28
N ALA A 306 -7.08 33.31 -66.97
CA ALA A 306 -5.92 33.36 -67.85
C ALA A 306 -6.14 32.57 -69.15
N LEU A 307 -6.70 31.36 -69.06
CA LEU A 307 -7.04 30.54 -70.24
C LEU A 307 -8.13 31.16 -71.12
N ASP A 308 -9.12 31.85 -70.53
CA ASP A 308 -10.15 32.58 -71.29
C ASP A 308 -9.56 33.81 -72.00
N ALA A 309 -8.57 34.47 -71.37
CA ALA A 309 -7.81 35.56 -72.00
C ALA A 309 -6.93 35.06 -73.16
N GLU A 310 -6.27 33.91 -73.01
CA GLU A 310 -5.49 33.27 -74.08
C GLU A 310 -6.38 32.80 -75.25
N ARG A 311 -7.57 32.25 -74.97
CA ARG A 311 -8.55 31.87 -76.02
C ARG A 311 -9.06 33.08 -76.80
N LYS A 312 -9.28 34.22 -76.14
CA LYS A 312 -9.67 35.48 -76.82
C LYS A 312 -8.52 36.08 -77.63
N ALA A 313 -7.27 35.88 -77.22
CA ALA A 313 -6.10 36.29 -77.99
C ALA A 313 -5.89 35.40 -79.23
N ALA A 314 -6.11 34.08 -79.12
CA ALA A 314 -6.00 33.14 -80.23
C ALA A 314 -7.09 33.32 -81.31
N ALA A 315 -8.32 33.69 -80.91
CA ALA A 315 -9.42 33.97 -81.84
C ALA A 315 -9.19 35.18 -82.76
N ASN A 316 -8.26 36.08 -82.42
CA ASN A 316 -7.89 37.25 -83.24
C ASN A 316 -6.71 36.99 -84.18
N ALA A 317 -6.14 35.78 -84.22
CA ALA A 317 -4.89 35.47 -84.92
C ALA A 317 -5.04 34.55 -86.17
N GLU A 318 -6.24 34.34 -86.70
CA GLU A 318 -6.43 33.59 -87.95
C GLU A 318 -6.49 34.50 -89.20
N SER A 319 -5.32 34.78 -89.79
CA SER A 319 -5.21 35.18 -91.21
C SER A 319 -3.85 34.80 -91.84
N GLY A 320 -3.78 33.61 -92.45
CA GLY A 320 -2.88 33.24 -93.58
C GLY A 320 -1.39 32.89 -93.30
N PRO A 321 -0.66 32.27 -94.27
CA PRO A 321 -0.56 30.80 -94.41
C PRO A 321 0.87 30.17 -94.45
N VAL A 322 0.87 28.85 -94.19
CA VAL A 322 1.72 27.66 -94.56
C VAL A 322 3.11 27.82 -95.21
N SER A 323 4.11 27.08 -94.68
CA SER A 323 5.09 26.29 -95.47
C SER A 323 5.77 25.16 -94.64
N GLU A 324 6.14 24.08 -95.35
CA GLU A 324 6.77 22.78 -94.98
C GLU A 324 8.14 22.93 -94.24
N THR A 325 8.77 21.95 -93.55
CA THR A 325 9.13 20.56 -93.93
C THR A 325 9.75 19.78 -92.72
N SER A 326 9.60 18.43 -92.69
CA SER A 326 10.57 17.34 -92.29
C SER A 326 11.37 17.43 -90.96
N SER A 327 11.71 16.39 -90.17
CA SER A 327 11.59 14.92 -90.18
C SER A 327 12.20 14.36 -88.87
N ASN A 328 11.66 13.22 -88.42
CA ASN A 328 12.30 12.07 -87.75
C ASN A 328 12.69 12.01 -86.24
N ARG A 329 12.04 11.00 -85.62
CA ARG A 329 12.56 9.87 -84.81
C ARG A 329 12.91 10.05 -83.33
N GLY A 330 12.18 9.29 -82.50
CA GLY A 330 12.61 8.79 -81.20
C GLY A 330 11.46 8.11 -80.44
N SER A 331 11.21 6.82 -80.72
CA SER A 331 10.26 5.97 -79.98
C SER A 331 11.03 5.04 -79.05
N HIS A 332 10.60 4.87 -77.80
CA HIS A 332 10.61 3.57 -77.11
C HIS A 332 9.73 3.61 -75.83
N LEU A 333 8.71 2.75 -75.80
CA LEU A 333 7.89 2.37 -74.66
C LEU A 333 8.04 0.86 -74.47
N ALA A 334 8.47 0.40 -73.29
CA ALA A 334 8.26 -0.94 -72.71
C ALA A 334 8.84 -0.91 -71.28
N ALA A 335 8.01 -1.00 -70.24
CA ALA A 335 7.50 -2.23 -69.60
C ALA A 335 8.36 -2.67 -68.39
N VAL A 336 7.78 -2.44 -67.20
CA VAL A 336 7.74 -3.31 -66.00
C VAL A 336 8.98 -4.16 -65.66
N SER A 337 9.64 -3.83 -64.55
CA SER A 337 10.24 -4.84 -63.67
C SER A 337 9.80 -4.60 -62.22
N LYS A 338 9.22 -5.64 -61.62
CA LYS A 338 9.01 -5.82 -60.19
C LYS A 338 10.29 -6.44 -59.64
N ASP A 339 10.92 -5.82 -58.67
CA ASP A 339 11.85 -6.53 -57.79
C ASP A 339 11.51 -6.27 -56.32
N ASN A 340 11.28 -7.37 -55.61
CA ASN A 340 11.08 -7.47 -54.18
C ASN A 340 12.39 -7.17 -53.45
N TYR A 341 12.34 -6.39 -52.38
CA TYR A 341 13.35 -6.46 -51.32
C TYR A 341 12.64 -6.74 -49.98
N ARG A 342 12.86 -7.97 -49.49
CA ARG A 342 12.63 -8.41 -48.10
C ARG A 342 14.01 -8.63 -47.47
N GLN A 343 14.26 -8.04 -46.31
CA GLN A 343 15.08 -8.53 -45.18
C GLN A 343 15.14 -7.38 -44.14
N ASN A 344 14.48 -7.45 -42.99
CA ASN A 344 14.82 -8.14 -41.72
C ASN A 344 15.93 -7.46 -40.89
N PHE A 345 15.52 -7.04 -39.68
CA PHE A 345 16.22 -6.95 -38.38
C PHE A 345 17.55 -6.17 -38.27
N VAL A 346 17.51 -5.09 -37.46
CA VAL A 346 17.85 -5.13 -36.01
C VAL A 346 16.78 -4.37 -35.24
#